data_AF-Q6H061-F1
#
_entry.id   AF-Q6H061-F1
#
_cell.length_a   1.000
_cell.length_b   1.000
_cell.length_c   1.000
_cell.angle_alpha   90.00
_cell.angle_beta   90.00
_cell.angle_gamma   90.00
#
_symmetry.space_group_name_H-M   'P 1'
#
loop_
_entity.id
_entity.type
_entity.pdbx_description
1 polymer ?
#
loop_
_entity_poly.entity_id
_entity_poly.type
_entity_poly.pdbx_seq_one_letter_code
_entity_poly.pdbx_strand_id
1 'polypeptide(L)'
;LIIMLAVPLAILGALLAQSMRGLPNDVFCQVGLVMLIGLASKNAILIVEFANQLREQGLSLTKAAIQASQERLRPILMTSLSFILGIWPLVNPVGAGAASRKSLGTAVAGGMIVSTLLSLFVVPILYIVIGKIRDRFRRHPEHPQLPDSTQDDKVTYTSHH
;
A
#
# COMPACT_ATOMS: atom_id res chain seq x y z
N LEU A 1 3.71 1.75 11.95
CA LEU A 1 5.01 1.79 11.24
C LEU A 1 4.84 1.91 9.72
N ILE A 2 4.11 1.00 9.07
CA ILE A 2 3.94 0.98 7.60
C ILE A 2 3.39 2.31 7.05
N ILE A 3 2.41 2.92 7.72
CA ILE A 3 1.81 4.21 7.33
C ILE A 3 2.84 5.35 7.38
N MET A 4 3.68 5.39 8.42
CA MET A 4 4.75 6.39 8.56
C MET A 4 5.83 6.27 7.47
N LEU A 5 6.01 5.08 6.87
CA LEU A 5 6.92 4.85 5.76
C LEU A 5 6.31 5.18 4.39
N ALA A 6 4.97 5.15 4.26
CA ALA A 6 4.28 5.53 3.04
C ALA A 6 4.29 7.06 2.81
N VAL A 7 4.31 7.85 3.88
CA VAL A 7 4.28 9.32 3.82
C VAL A 7 5.51 9.92 3.11
N PRO A 8 6.77 9.56 3.46
CA PRO A 8 7.96 10.03 2.74
C PRO A 8 7.95 9.67 1.25
N LEU A 9 7.43 8.49 0.90
CA LEU A 9 7.28 8.06 -0.50
C LEU A 9 6.35 8.99 -1.28
N ALA A 10 5.24 9.41 -0.66
CA ALA A 10 4.30 10.33 -1.29
C ALA A 10 4.91 11.71 -1.54
N ILE A 11 5.65 12.23 -0.56
CA ILE A 11 6.35 13.51 -0.66
C ILE A 11 7.43 13.44 -1.76
N LEU A 12 8.21 12.36 -1.80
CA LEU A 12 9.21 12.13 -2.85
C LEU A 12 8.59 12.17 -4.24
N GLY A 13 7.45 11.50 -4.44
CA GLY A 13 6.76 11.51 -5.74
C GLY A 13 6.33 12.92 -6.17
N ALA A 14 5.85 13.73 -5.23
CA ALA A 14 5.44 15.10 -5.50
C ALA A 14 6.62 16.01 -5.85
N LEU A 15 7.70 15.91 -5.08
CA LEU A 15 8.91 16.70 -5.31
C LEU A 15 9.58 16.33 -6.64
N LEU A 16 9.59 15.03 -7.01
CA LEU A 16 10.07 14.57 -8.31
C LEU A 16 9.24 15.17 -9.44
N ALA A 17 7.91 15.10 -9.35
CA ALA A 17 7.04 15.68 -10.38
C ALA A 17 7.21 17.19 -10.53
N GLN A 18 7.41 17.89 -9.41
CA GLN A 18 7.61 19.33 -9.42
C GLN A 18 8.98 19.72 -9.98
N SER A 19 10.02 18.95 -9.64
CA SER A 19 11.38 19.12 -10.18
C SER A 19 11.40 18.86 -11.69
N MET A 20 10.75 17.81 -12.18
CA MET A 20 10.61 17.53 -13.62
C MET A 20 9.92 18.66 -14.39
N ARG A 21 9.03 19.42 -13.73
CA ARG A 21 8.31 20.54 -14.33
C ARG A 21 8.96 21.90 -14.10
N GLY A 22 10.09 21.95 -13.39
CA GLY A 22 10.83 23.18 -13.09
C GLY A 22 10.05 24.20 -12.25
N LEU A 23 9.09 23.74 -11.43
CA LEU A 23 8.26 24.63 -10.61
C LEU A 23 8.90 24.88 -9.23
N PRO A 24 8.76 26.10 -8.67
CA PRO A 24 9.31 26.42 -7.37
C PRO A 24 8.54 25.71 -6.25
N ASN A 25 9.23 25.41 -5.14
CA ASN A 25 8.59 24.93 -3.92
C ASN A 25 8.00 26.11 -3.13
N ASP A 26 6.85 26.59 -3.56
CA ASP A 26 6.09 27.66 -2.93
C ASP A 26 5.08 27.13 -1.89
N VAL A 27 4.37 28.03 -1.22
CA VAL A 27 3.36 27.67 -0.21
C VAL A 27 2.24 26.81 -0.81
N PHE A 28 1.92 26.99 -2.09
CA PHE A 28 0.91 26.19 -2.80
C PHE A 28 1.38 24.75 -3.02
N CYS A 29 2.65 24.54 -3.36
CA CYS A 29 3.25 23.21 -3.35
C CYS A 29 3.13 22.57 -1.96
N GLN A 30 3.49 23.28 -0.90
CA GLN A 30 3.44 22.74 0.47
C GLN A 30 2.02 22.31 0.88
N VAL A 31 1.00 23.10 0.55
CA VAL A 31 -0.41 22.71 0.75
C VAL A 31 -0.72 21.43 -0.03
N GLY A 32 -0.23 21.31 -1.27
CA GLY A 32 -0.34 20.10 -2.07
C GLY A 32 0.34 18.88 -1.45
N LEU A 33 1.53 19.06 -0.86
CA LEU A 33 2.23 18.00 -0.12
C LEU A 33 1.39 17.52 1.06
N VAL A 34 0.85 18.41 1.89
CA VAL A 34 -0.01 18.05 3.03
C VAL A 34 -1.24 17.27 2.57
N MET A 35 -1.86 17.68 1.46
CA MET A 35 -2.97 16.96 0.87
C MET A 35 -2.58 15.53 0.46
N LEU A 36 -1.42 15.37 -0.19
CA LEU A 36 -0.89 14.07 -0.60
C LEU A 36 -0.57 13.15 0.57
N ILE A 37 -0.11 13.69 1.70
CA ILE A 37 0.12 12.90 2.92
C ILE A 37 -1.18 12.23 3.37
N GLY A 38 -2.30 12.96 3.37
CA GLY A 38 -3.61 12.41 3.73
C GLY A 38 -4.10 11.33 2.76
N LEU A 39 -3.98 11.58 1.46
CA LEU A 39 -4.36 10.64 0.39
C LEU A 39 -3.53 9.34 0.47
N ALA A 40 -2.21 9.46 0.62
CA ALA A 40 -1.32 8.32 0.75
C ALA A 40 -1.57 7.54 2.04
N SER A 41 -1.80 8.23 3.15
CA SER A 41 -2.11 7.60 4.43
C SER A 41 -3.41 6.80 4.36
N LYS A 42 -4.48 7.35 3.76
CA LYS A 42 -5.75 6.65 3.55
C LYS A 42 -5.55 5.36 2.73
N ASN A 43 -4.79 5.45 1.65
CA ASN A 43 -4.52 4.29 0.79
C ASN A 43 -3.69 3.22 1.54
N ALA A 44 -2.68 3.62 2.32
CA ALA A 44 -1.87 2.70 3.11
C ALA A 44 -2.66 2.03 4.26
N ILE A 45 -3.50 2.79 4.97
CA ILE A 45 -4.36 2.29 6.06
C ILE A 45 -5.28 1.18 5.52
N LEU A 46 -5.97 1.42 4.40
CA LEU A 46 -6.92 0.46 3.83
C LEU A 46 -6.28 -0.87 3.41
N ILE A 47 -5.03 -0.83 2.92
CA ILE A 47 -4.29 -2.05 2.55
C ILE A 47 -3.92 -2.84 3.82
N VAL A 48 -3.37 -2.16 4.82
CA VAL A 48 -2.93 -2.81 6.07
C VAL A 48 -4.11 -3.39 6.85
N GLU A 49 -5.21 -2.65 6.93
CA GLU A 49 -6.42 -3.08 7.62
C GLU A 49 -7.02 -4.32 6.96
N PHE A 50 -7.15 -4.32 5.63
CA PHE A 50 -7.67 -5.47 4.92
C PHE A 50 -6.72 -6.69 4.97
N ALA A 51 -5.41 -6.46 4.91
CA ALA A 51 -4.43 -7.52 5.11
C ALA A 51 -4.53 -8.14 6.52
N ASN A 52 -4.80 -7.34 7.56
CA ASN A 52 -5.02 -7.85 8.91
C ASN A 52 -6.33 -8.64 9.01
N GLN A 53 -7.43 -8.17 8.41
CA GLN A 53 -8.69 -8.91 8.35
C GLN A 53 -8.52 -10.29 7.69
N LEU A 54 -7.80 -10.36 6.57
CA LEU A 54 -7.51 -11.63 5.89
C LEU A 54 -6.65 -12.57 6.76
N ARG A 55 -5.75 -12.02 7.57
CA ARG A 55 -4.97 -12.83 8.53
C ARG A 55 -5.81 -13.36 9.68
N GLU A 56 -6.77 -12.59 10.17
CA GLU A 56 -7.73 -13.04 11.17
C GLU A 56 -8.61 -14.16 10.62
N GLN A 57 -8.88 -14.17 9.31
CA GLN A 57 -9.53 -15.26 8.59
C GLN A 57 -8.62 -16.48 8.33
N GLY A 58 -7.39 -16.48 8.85
CA GLY A 58 -6.47 -17.61 8.78
C GLY A 58 -5.52 -17.61 7.58
N LEU A 59 -5.49 -16.58 6.74
CA LEU A 59 -4.55 -16.52 5.63
C LEU A 59 -3.12 -16.26 6.11
N SER A 60 -2.17 -16.95 5.48
CA SER A 60 -0.73 -16.68 5.66
C SER A 60 -0.40 -15.23 5.29
N LEU A 61 0.58 -14.63 5.98
CA LEU A 61 1.04 -13.24 5.80
C LEU A 61 1.16 -12.81 4.34
N THR A 62 1.81 -13.64 3.51
CA THR A 62 2.05 -13.34 2.09
C THR A 62 0.77 -13.36 1.28
N LYS A 63 -0.09 -14.37 1.48
CA LYS A 63 -1.38 -14.48 0.78
C LYS A 63 -2.31 -13.32 1.15
N ALA A 64 -2.37 -12.98 2.44
CA ALA A 64 -3.17 -11.86 2.92
C ALA A 64 -2.73 -10.52 2.31
N ALA A 65 -1.41 -10.27 2.22
CA ALA A 65 -0.89 -9.05 1.62
C ALA A 65 -1.22 -8.94 0.13
N ILE A 66 -1.03 -10.02 -0.64
CA ILE A 66 -1.31 -10.03 -2.08
C ILE A 66 -2.80 -9.82 -2.35
N GLN A 67 -3.66 -10.56 -1.64
CA GLN A 67 -5.10 -10.47 -1.82
C GLN A 67 -5.63 -9.10 -1.39
N ALA A 68 -5.10 -8.52 -0.31
CA ALA A 68 -5.43 -7.15 0.08
C ALA A 68 -5.06 -6.11 -0.96
N SER A 69 -3.88 -6.22 -1.55
CA SER A 69 -3.45 -5.32 -2.62
C SER A 69 -4.31 -5.46 -3.88
N GLN A 70 -4.73 -6.68 -4.24
CA GLN A 70 -5.58 -6.92 -5.41
C GLN A 70 -6.99 -6.35 -5.24
N GLU A 71 -7.63 -6.57 -4.10
CA GLU A 71 -8.96 -6.05 -3.79
C GLU A 71 -8.98 -4.52 -3.77
N ARG A 72 -7.88 -3.90 -3.32
CA ARG A 72 -7.76 -2.44 -3.23
C ARG A 72 -7.29 -1.77 -4.51
N LEU A 73 -6.67 -2.51 -5.44
CA LEU A 73 -6.19 -1.97 -6.71
C LEU A 73 -7.31 -1.22 -7.46
N ARG A 74 -8.51 -1.81 -7.55
CA ARG A 74 -9.67 -1.18 -8.21
C ARG A 74 -10.07 0.14 -7.53
N PRO A 75 -10.40 0.17 -6.22
CA PRO A 75 -10.70 1.41 -5.51
C PRO A 75 -9.59 2.48 -5.56
N ILE A 76 -8.32 2.10 -5.42
CA ILE A 76 -7.19 3.03 -5.42
C ILE A 76 -7.05 3.69 -6.79
N LEU A 77 -7.15 2.91 -7.87
CA LEU A 77 -7.11 3.47 -9.22
C LEU A 77 -8.34 4.35 -9.51
N MET A 78 -9.54 3.93 -9.10
CA MET A 78 -10.75 4.73 -9.28
C MET A 78 -10.65 6.11 -8.63
N THR A 79 -10.20 6.15 -7.38
CA THR A 79 -10.07 7.40 -6.62
C THR A 79 -8.95 8.29 -7.16
N SER A 80 -7.79 7.70 -7.45
CA SER A 80 -6.64 8.47 -7.97
C SER A 80 -6.93 9.07 -9.35
N LEU A 81 -7.49 8.28 -10.28
CA LEU A 81 -7.86 8.77 -11.61
C LEU A 81 -8.93 9.86 -11.53
N SER A 82 -9.99 9.65 -10.75
CA SER A 82 -11.06 10.66 -10.58
C SER A 82 -10.50 11.98 -10.05
N PHE A 83 -9.58 11.89 -9.10
CA PHE A 83 -8.97 13.05 -8.50
C PHE A 83 -8.01 13.78 -9.46
N ILE A 84 -7.15 13.05 -10.19
CA ILE A 84 -6.27 13.61 -11.22
C ILE A 84 -7.08 14.33 -12.30
N LEU A 85 -8.18 13.71 -12.76
CA LEU A 85 -9.08 14.34 -13.73
C LEU A 85 -9.78 15.58 -13.15
N GLY A 86 -10.20 15.52 -11.88
CA GLY A 86 -10.82 16.66 -11.18
C GLY A 86 -9.90 17.87 -11.03
N ILE A 87 -8.60 17.64 -10.83
CA ILE A 87 -7.60 18.72 -10.72
C ILE A 87 -6.90 19.04 -12.05
N TRP A 88 -7.25 18.36 -13.14
CA TRP A 88 -6.69 18.62 -14.47
C TRP A 88 -6.69 20.10 -14.88
N PRO A 89 -7.77 20.89 -14.69
CA PRO A 89 -7.75 22.32 -15.00
C PRO A 89 -6.78 23.14 -14.14
N LEU A 90 -6.40 22.66 -12.95
CA LEU A 90 -5.40 23.31 -12.10
C LEU A 90 -3.98 23.04 -12.60
N VAL A 91 -3.75 21.92 -13.30
CA VAL A 91 -2.45 21.57 -13.89
C VAL A 91 -2.12 22.46 -15.09
N ASN A 92 -3.15 22.90 -15.83
CA ASN A 92 -3.06 23.79 -16.97
C ASN A 92 -3.98 25.03 -16.80
N PRO A 93 -3.70 25.91 -15.82
CA PRO A 93 -4.57 27.03 -15.53
C PRO A 93 -4.28 28.21 -16.48
N VAL A 94 -5.32 28.98 -16.78
CA VAL A 94 -5.25 30.26 -17.50
C VAL A 94 -5.74 31.41 -16.61
N GLY A 95 -5.27 32.63 -16.87
CA GLY A 95 -5.69 33.85 -16.17
C GLY A 95 -4.92 34.17 -14.87
N ALA A 96 -5.43 35.12 -14.08
CA ALA A 96 -4.80 35.58 -12.86
C ALA A 96 -4.60 34.45 -11.84
N GLY A 97 -3.43 34.38 -11.19
CA GLY A 97 -3.09 33.31 -10.24
C GLY A 97 -2.76 31.96 -10.88
N ALA A 98 -2.50 31.92 -12.20
CA ALA A 98 -2.14 30.68 -12.91
C ALA A 98 -0.88 30.00 -12.31
N ALA A 99 0.13 30.76 -11.89
CA ALA A 99 1.35 30.19 -11.30
C ALA A 99 1.04 29.37 -10.03
N SER A 100 0.24 29.94 -9.12
CA SER A 100 -0.15 29.29 -7.86
C SER A 100 -0.99 28.03 -8.08
N ARG A 101 -1.99 28.09 -8.97
CA ARG A 101 -2.81 26.93 -9.32
C ARG A 101 -1.98 25.84 -9.98
N LYS A 102 -1.05 26.22 -10.88
CA LYS A 102 -0.17 25.30 -11.59
C LYS A 102 0.79 24.59 -10.64
N SER A 103 1.33 25.31 -9.65
CA SER A 103 2.18 24.74 -8.60
C SER A 103 1.40 23.67 -7.81
N LEU A 104 0.25 24.05 -7.23
CA LEU A 104 -0.61 23.13 -6.48
C LEU A 104 -1.04 21.92 -7.31
N GLY A 105 -1.60 22.17 -8.50
CA GLY A 105 -2.11 21.12 -9.38
C GLY A 105 -1.03 20.16 -9.82
N THR A 106 0.17 20.66 -10.16
CA THR A 106 1.28 19.81 -10.58
C THR A 106 1.82 18.96 -9.42
N ALA A 107 2.04 19.57 -8.25
CA ALA A 107 2.53 18.86 -7.07
C ALA A 107 1.61 17.69 -6.73
N VAL A 108 0.30 17.97 -6.70
CA VAL A 108 -0.73 17.02 -6.31
C VAL A 108 -0.96 15.95 -7.38
N ALA A 109 -1.09 16.32 -8.66
CA ALA A 109 -1.32 15.36 -9.74
C ALA A 109 -0.13 14.41 -9.92
N GLY A 110 1.07 14.98 -10.01
CA GLY A 110 2.28 14.19 -10.19
C GLY A 110 2.62 13.36 -8.95
N GLY A 111 2.50 13.96 -7.77
CA GLY A 111 2.68 13.24 -6.51
C GLY A 111 1.69 12.11 -6.34
N MET A 112 0.43 12.28 -6.73
CA MET A 112 -0.56 11.21 -6.67
C MET A 112 -0.21 10.06 -7.63
N ILE A 113 0.16 10.34 -8.87
CA ILE A 113 0.51 9.30 -9.85
C ILE A 113 1.70 8.48 -9.34
N VAL A 114 2.80 9.17 -9.00
CA VAL A 114 4.03 8.50 -8.56
C VAL A 114 3.81 7.79 -7.24
N SER A 115 3.18 8.45 -6.25
CA SER A 115 2.90 7.85 -4.95
C SER A 115 1.96 6.65 -5.03
N THR A 116 0.93 6.71 -5.87
CA THR A 116 -0.02 5.59 -6.01
C THR A 116 0.67 4.38 -6.60
N LEU A 117 1.45 4.56 -7.66
CA LEU A 117 2.23 3.47 -8.25
C LEU A 117 3.24 2.91 -7.25
N LEU A 118 4.07 3.76 -6.64
CA LEU A 118 5.07 3.31 -5.66
C LEU A 118 4.41 2.63 -4.46
N SER A 119 3.37 3.22 -3.88
CA SER A 119 2.70 2.66 -2.70
C SER A 119 2.04 1.32 -3.02
N LEU A 120 1.48 1.14 -4.20
CA LEU A 120 0.85 -0.12 -4.59
C LEU A 120 1.84 -1.29 -4.61
N PHE A 121 3.10 -1.04 -5.00
CA PHE A 121 4.15 -2.05 -4.96
C PHE A 121 4.86 -2.12 -3.60
N VAL A 122 5.20 -0.97 -3.03
CA VAL A 122 6.03 -0.89 -1.82
C VAL A 122 5.25 -1.34 -0.60
N VAL A 123 3.98 -0.96 -0.43
CA VAL A 123 3.19 -1.33 0.76
C VAL A 123 3.07 -2.86 0.94
N PRO A 124 2.69 -3.68 -0.06
CA PRO A 124 2.64 -5.13 0.11
C PRO A 124 4.01 -5.76 0.37
N ILE A 125 5.06 -5.29 -0.33
CA ILE A 125 6.43 -5.77 -0.09
C ILE A 125 6.85 -5.47 1.34
N LEU A 126 6.63 -4.24 1.81
CA LEU A 126 6.98 -3.80 3.15
C LEU A 126 6.20 -4.57 4.22
N TYR A 127 4.92 -4.86 3.98
CA TYR A 127 4.10 -5.69 4.86
C TYR A 127 4.68 -7.11 5.00
N ILE A 128 5.07 -7.74 3.88
CA ILE A 128 5.66 -9.08 3.89
C ILE A 128 7.03 -9.07 4.59
N VAL A 129 7.88 -8.08 4.30
CA VAL A 129 9.22 -7.95 4.90
C VAL A 129 9.12 -7.76 6.41
N ILE A 130 8.30 -6.81 6.87
CA ILE A 130 8.11 -6.55 8.31
C ILE A 130 7.51 -7.76 9.00
N GLY A 131 6.52 -8.42 8.40
CA GLY A 131 5.93 -9.62 8.98
C GLY A 131 6.93 -10.78 9.07
N LYS A 132 7.78 -11.00 8.06
CA LYS A 132 8.86 -12.00 8.10
C LYS A 132 9.92 -11.68 9.17
N ILE A 133 10.31 -10.41 9.32
CA ILE A 133 11.25 -9.98 10.36
C ILE A 133 10.66 -10.25 11.73
N ARG A 134 9.38 -9.92 11.95
CA ARG A 134 8.69 -10.17 13.21
C ARG A 134 8.57 -11.66 13.52
N ASP A 135 8.26 -12.48 12.52
CA ASP A 135 8.18 -13.94 12.70
C ASP A 135 9.57 -14.55 12.96
N ARG A 136 10.63 -14.01 12.36
CA ARG A 136 12.03 -14.40 12.66
C ARG A 136 12.45 -13.99 14.06
N PHE A 137 12.09 -12.78 14.51
CA PHE A 137 12.37 -12.31 15.87
C PHE A 137 11.59 -13.09 16.94
N ARG A 138 10.47 -13.72 16.56
CA ARG A 138 9.69 -14.62 17.43
C ARG A 138 10.18 -16.07 17.42
N ARG A 139 11.12 -16.47 16.55
CA ARG A 139 11.61 -17.85 16.45
C ARG A 139 12.99 -18.03 17.09
N HIS A 140 13.02 -18.29 18.40
CA HIS A 140 13.67 -19.45 19.05
C HIS A 140 13.47 -19.44 20.60
N PRO A 141 13.36 -20.61 21.31
CA PRO A 141 13.37 -22.00 20.84
C PRO A 141 12.16 -22.90 21.23
N GLU A 142 11.97 -23.93 20.38
CA GLU A 142 11.38 -25.28 20.58
C GLU A 142 9.94 -25.54 21.06
N HIS A 143 9.21 -26.28 20.22
CA HIS A 143 8.77 -27.63 20.62
C HIS A 143 8.96 -28.61 19.43
N PRO A 144 9.68 -29.73 19.61
CA PRO A 144 9.93 -30.75 18.59
C PRO A 144 8.65 -31.31 17.95
N GLN A 145 8.70 -31.49 16.64
CA GLN A 145 7.76 -32.34 15.91
C GLN A 145 7.86 -33.76 16.49
N LEU A 146 6.77 -34.27 17.05
CA LEU A 146 6.65 -35.69 17.34
C LEU A 146 6.52 -36.46 16.01
N PRO A 147 7.21 -37.59 15.82
CA PRO A 147 7.19 -38.36 14.59
C PRO A 147 5.79 -38.88 14.25
N ASP A 148 5.54 -38.91 12.95
CA ASP A 148 4.43 -39.58 12.26
C ASP A 148 4.29 -41.04 12.71
N SER A 149 3.15 -41.37 13.33
CA SER A 149 2.74 -42.75 13.61
C SER A 149 1.56 -43.10 12.71
N THR A 150 1.82 -43.25 11.41
CA THR A 150 0.91 -43.91 10.49
C THR A 150 1.54 -45.20 9.96
N GLN A 151 1.54 -46.25 10.77
CA GLN A 151 1.58 -47.61 10.26
C GLN A 151 1.07 -48.58 11.34
N ASP A 152 0.24 -49.51 10.91
CA ASP A 152 -0.22 -50.70 11.63
C ASP A 152 -1.42 -50.52 12.58
N ASP A 153 -2.59 -50.20 11.99
CA ASP A 153 -3.75 -51.02 12.34
C ASP A 153 -4.47 -51.49 11.07
N LYS A 154 -4.62 -52.81 11.00
CA LYS A 154 -4.84 -53.60 9.80
C LYS A 154 -6.21 -53.41 9.18
N VAL A 155 -6.21 -53.38 7.86
CA VAL A 155 -7.35 -53.69 7.01
C VAL A 155 -7.67 -55.20 7.10
N THR A 156 -8.96 -55.54 7.22
CA THR A 156 -9.59 -56.83 6.86
C THR A 156 -9.54 -57.99 7.85
N TYR A 157 -10.70 -58.32 8.44
CA TYR A 157 -11.39 -59.63 8.36
C TYR A 157 -12.88 -59.40 8.77
N THR A 158 -13.82 -59.37 7.82
CA THR A 158 -14.88 -60.40 7.59
C THR A 158 -15.84 -60.61 8.77
N SER A 159 -17.11 -60.18 8.67
CA SER A 159 -18.29 -60.98 8.26
C SER A 159 -18.63 -62.16 9.19
N HIS A 160 -19.92 -62.20 9.62
CA HIS A 160 -20.64 -63.27 10.32
C HIS A 160 -20.25 -63.60 11.78
N HIS A 161 -21.12 -63.25 12.72
CA HIS A 161 -22.08 -64.20 13.32
C HIS A 161 -23.11 -63.47 14.21
#